data_AF-A0A5E7FLS7-F1
#
_entry.id   AF-A0A5E7FLS7-F1
#
_cell.length_a   1.000
_cell.length_b   1.000
_cell.length_c   1.000
_cell.angle_alpha   90.00
_cell.angle_beta   90.00
_cell.angle_gamma   90.00
#
_symmetry.space_group_name_H-M   'P 1'
#
loop_
_entity.id
_entity.type
_entity.pdbx_description
1 polymer ?
#
loop_
_entity_poly.entity_id
_entity_poly.type
_entity_poly.pdbx_seq_one_letter_code
_entity_poly.pdbx_strand_id
1 'polypeptide(L)'
;MQAVIYAGLRNGARDQQIHDALIYKHVAKVAEEFRLSPNTVRAAAKRIEKAVVFDLKLLGGGAANADWQGRGGLLSQGSSGCVPKLSRHLPQP
;
A
#
# COMPACT_ATOMS: atom_id res chain seq x y z
N MET A 1 11.67 10.08 -11.87
CA MET A 1 11.72 9.56 -10.48
C MET A 1 10.86 8.30 -10.42
N GLN A 2 11.41 7.18 -9.99
CA GLN A 2 10.72 5.88 -9.94
C GLN A 2 10.00 5.74 -8.60
N ALA A 3 8.71 5.39 -8.61
CA ALA A 3 7.92 5.29 -7.40
C ALA A 3 8.19 3.95 -6.70
N VAL A 4 9.00 3.99 -5.63
CA VAL A 4 9.28 2.81 -4.79
C VAL A 4 8.08 2.54 -3.90
N ILE A 5 7.47 1.36 -4.03
CA ILE A 5 6.35 0.93 -3.18
C ILE A 5 6.86 0.00 -2.09
N TYR A 6 6.62 0.41 -0.84
CA TYR A 6 6.89 -0.40 0.33
C TYR A 6 5.64 -1.23 0.68
N ALA A 7 5.59 -2.48 0.21
CA ALA A 7 4.46 -3.36 0.46
C ALA A 7 4.30 -3.65 1.97
N GLY A 8 3.09 -3.47 2.50
CA GLY A 8 2.79 -3.75 3.91
C GLY A 8 3.28 -2.70 4.92
N LEU A 9 3.86 -1.57 4.47
CA LEU A 9 4.32 -0.49 5.34
C LEU A 9 3.45 0.75 5.19
N ARG A 10 2.96 1.27 6.32
CA ARG A 10 2.12 2.48 6.35
C ARG A 10 2.89 3.76 6.00
N ASN A 11 4.19 3.81 6.27
CA ASN A 11 5.07 4.94 5.98
C ASN A 11 6.50 4.44 5.68
N GLY A 12 6.65 3.67 4.60
CA GLY A 12 7.94 3.06 4.26
C GLY A 12 9.08 4.06 4.05
N ALA A 13 8.80 5.22 3.43
CA ALA A 13 9.82 6.25 3.21
C ALA A 13 10.42 6.80 4.51
N ARG A 14 9.60 7.00 5.55
CA ARG A 14 10.07 7.47 6.86
C ARG A 14 10.90 6.40 7.56
N ASP A 15 10.39 5.17 7.55
CA ASP A 15 11.08 4.05 8.18
C ASP A 15 12.43 3.78 7.49
N GLN A 16 12.52 3.96 6.16
CA GLN A 16 13.76 3.89 5.39
C GLN A 16 14.75 4.98 5.82
N GLN A 17 14.29 6.24 5.95
CA GLN A 17 15.14 7.33 6.44
C GLN A 17 15.68 7.06 7.85
N ILE A 18 14.86 6.47 8.73
CA ILE A 18 15.28 6.08 10.08
C ILE A 18 16.33 4.97 10.00
N HIS A 19 16.10 3.96 9.16
CA HIS A 19 17.06 2.87 8.93
C HIS A 19 18.40 3.39 8.40
N ASP A 20 18.37 4.28 7.41
CA ASP A 20 19.57 4.88 6.81
C ASP A 20 20.32 5.76 7.81
N ALA A 21 19.61 6.52 8.65
CA ALA A 21 20.22 7.33 9.71
C ALA A 21 20.94 6.48 10.77
N LEU A 22 20.44 5.27 11.06
CA LEU A 22 21.05 4.34 12.02
C LEU A 22 22.38 3.74 11.54
N ILE A 23 22.68 3.81 10.24
CA ILE A 23 23.98 3.37 9.69
C ILE A 23 25.11 4.25 10.24
N TYR A 24 24.83 5.55 10.44
CA TYR A 24 25.85 6.54 10.82
C TYR A 24 25.68 7.09 12.24
N LYS A 25 24.49 6.99 12.83
CA LYS A 25 24.16 7.59 14.14
C LYS A 25 23.61 6.54 15.10
N HIS A 26 23.88 6.73 16.40
CA HIS A 26 23.31 5.88 17.45
C HIS A 26 21.80 6.11 17.61
N VAL A 27 21.07 5.06 18.01
CA VAL A 27 19.60 5.04 18.18
C VAL A 27 19.07 6.23 18.99
N ALA A 28 19.78 6.64 20.04
CA ALA A 28 19.37 7.77 20.89
C ALA A 28 19.33 9.11 20.12
N LYS A 29 20.34 9.38 19.28
CA LYS A 29 20.38 10.61 18.47
C LYS A 29 19.32 10.60 17.37
N VAL A 30 19.09 9.45 16.76
CA VAL A 30 18.03 9.27 15.75
C VAL A 30 16.65 9.46 16.40
N ALA A 31 16.44 8.95 17.62
CA ALA A 31 15.20 9.16 18.36
C ALA A 31 14.90 10.64 18.63
N GLU A 32 15.92 11.43 18.99
CA GLU A 32 15.79 12.88 19.17
C GLU A 32 15.46 13.60 17.85
N GLU A 33 16.20 13.30 16.78
CA GLU A 33 16.05 13.93 15.46
C GLU A 33 14.64 13.72 14.88
N PHE A 34 14.13 12.49 14.97
CA PHE A 34 12.79 12.14 14.48
C PHE A 34 11.68 12.40 15.51
N ARG A 35 12.02 12.85 16.73
CA ARG A 35 11.09 13.04 17.86
C ARG A 35 10.26 11.78 18.16
N LEU A 36 10.90 10.62 18.11
CA LEU A 36 10.29 9.31 18.36
C LEU A 36 10.90 8.63 19.57
N SER A 37 10.18 7.68 20.17
CA SER A 37 10.77 6.86 21.21
C SER A 37 11.87 5.94 20.62
N PRO A 38 12.94 5.63 21.38
CA PRO A 38 13.98 4.70 20.91
C PRO A 38 13.42 3.32 20.51
N ASN A 39 12.35 2.87 21.16
CA ASN A 39 11.70 1.60 20.82
C ASN A 39 11.03 1.67 19.43
N THR A 40 10.38 2.80 19.12
CA THR A 40 9.77 3.04 17.81
C THR A 40 10.83 3.08 16.71
N VAL A 41 11.99 3.68 16.97
CA VAL A 41 13.12 3.72 16.02
C VAL A 41 13.62 2.30 15.71
N ARG A 42 13.83 1.46 16.73
CA ARG A 42 14.24 0.06 16.53
C ARG A 42 13.18 -0.75 15.77
N ALA A 43 11.90 -0.55 16.09
CA ALA A 43 10.81 -1.20 15.40
C ALA A 43 10.72 -0.79 13.93
N ALA A 44 10.92 0.49 13.61
CA ALA A 44 10.96 1.00 12.24
C ALA A 44 12.11 0.39 11.44
N ALA A 45 13.32 0.33 12.00
CA ALA A 45 14.46 -0.30 11.36
C ALA A 45 14.18 -1.78 11.04
N LYS A 46 13.67 -2.53 12.02
CA LYS A 46 13.30 -3.95 11.85
C LYS A 46 12.18 -4.16 10.83
N ARG A 47 11.30 -3.18 10.63
CA ARG A 47 10.26 -3.23 9.60
C ARG A 47 10.85 -3.12 8.20
N ILE A 48 11.85 -2.26 8.01
CA ILE A 48 12.57 -2.12 6.73
C ILE A 48 13.40 -3.36 6.41
N GLU A 49 14.10 -3.92 7.40
CA GLU A 49 14.85 -5.18 7.22
C GLU A 49 13.98 -6.34 6.71
N LYS A 50 12.68 -6.32 7.07
CA LYS A 50 11.70 -7.33 6.67
C LYS A 50 10.85 -6.91 5.47
N ALA A 51 11.00 -5.69 4.99
CA ALA A 51 10.18 -5.18 3.91
C ALA A 51 10.58 -5.83 2.59
N VAL A 52 9.58 -6.23 1.81
CA VAL A 52 9.80 -6.64 0.43
C VAL A 52 9.58 -5.42 -0.46
N VAL A 53 10.64 -4.99 -1.14
CA VAL A 53 10.63 -3.82 -2.04
C VAL A 53 10.46 -4.30 -3.47
N PHE A 54 9.55 -3.67 -4.21
CA PHE A 54 9.29 -4.00 -5.61
C PHE A 54 9.50 -2.78 -6.50
N ASP A 55 10.29 -2.96 -7.56
CA ASP A 55 10.43 -1.96 -8.61
C ASP A 55 9.36 -2.17 -9.68
N LEU A 56 8.42 -1.23 -9.75
CA LEU A 56 7.41 -1.24 -10.79
C LEU A 56 7.93 -0.54 -12.05
N LYS A 57 7.81 -1.23 -13.18
CA LYS A 57 8.05 -0.68 -14.51
C LYS A 57 6.73 -0.64 -15.26
N LEU A 58 6.31 0.55 -15.68
CA LEU A 58 5.19 0.71 -16.61
C LEU A 58 5.63 0.17 -17.98
N LEU A 59 5.11 -1.01 -18.34
CA LEU A 59 5.18 -1.54 -19.69
C LEU A 59 4.02 -0.89 -20.46
N GLY A 60 4.31 0.14 -21.26
CA GLY A 60 3.33 1.04 -21.84
C GLY A 60 2.07 0.36 -22.42
N GLY A 61 0.90 0.85 -21.98
CA GLY A 61 -0.42 0.40 -22.44
C GLY A 61 -1.41 1.56 -22.61
N GLY A 62 -0.91 2.75 -23.01
CA GLY A 62 -1.70 3.97 -23.14
C GLY A 62 -2.71 4.01 -24.30
N ALA A 63 -2.99 2.88 -24.97
CA ALA A 63 -3.82 2.88 -26.18
C ALA A 63 -4.83 1.70 -26.26
N ALA A 64 -5.30 1.16 -25.13
CA ALA A 64 -6.33 0.10 -25.17
C ALA A 64 -7.38 0.15 -24.03
N ASN A 65 -7.45 1.22 -23.24
CA ASN A 65 -8.49 1.38 -22.21
C ASN A 65 -9.60 2.37 -22.59
N ALA A 66 -9.65 2.82 -23.85
CA ALA A 66 -10.77 3.62 -24.36
C ALA A 66 -12.08 2.80 -24.48
N ASP A 67 -12.01 1.47 -24.53
CA ASP A 67 -13.19 0.61 -24.77
C ASP A 67 -14.04 0.33 -23.51
N TRP A 68 -13.61 0.73 -22.32
CA TRP A 68 -14.42 0.55 -21.10
C TRP A 68 -15.47 1.66 -20.89
N GLN A 69 -15.48 2.71 -21.72
CA GLN A 69 -16.53 3.75 -21.71
C GLN A 69 -17.60 3.54 -22.79
N GLY A 70 -17.54 2.44 -23.55
CA GLY A 70 -18.31 2.26 -24.79
C GLY A 70 -19.27 1.06 -24.82
N ARG A 71 -19.97 0.70 -23.74
CA ARG A 71 -21.14 -0.19 -23.88
C ARG A 71 -22.32 0.22 -23.00
N GLY A 72 -23.29 0.85 -23.65
CA GLY A 72 -24.70 0.50 -23.45
C GLY A 72 -25.43 1.28 -22.36
N GLY A 73 -25.77 2.53 -22.66
CA GLY A 73 -26.94 3.13 -22.04
C GLY A 73 -28.19 2.33 -22.42
N LEU A 74 -28.85 1.75 -21.43
CA LEU A 74 -30.30 1.65 -21.33
C LEU A 74 -30.60 1.13 -19.92
N LEU A 75 -30.89 2.00 -18.96
CA LEU A 75 -31.81 1.68 -17.86
C LEU A 75 -32.27 3.00 -17.25
N SER A 76 -33.53 3.27 -17.56
CA SER A 76 -34.34 4.37 -17.07
C SER A 76 -34.35 4.41 -15.54
N GLN A 77 -34.54 5.62 -15.02
CA GLN A 77 -35.03 5.98 -13.69
C GLN A 77 -35.47 4.82 -12.76
N GLY A 78 -34.99 4.86 -11.51
CA GLY A 78 -35.84 4.47 -10.37
C GLY A 78 -35.22 3.58 -9.31
N SER A 79 -35.32 4.06 -8.07
CA SER A 79 -35.53 3.31 -6.82
C SER A 79 -34.41 2.46 -6.20
N SER A 80 -33.98 2.95 -5.03
CA SER A 80 -33.75 2.25 -3.75
C SER A 80 -33.01 0.91 -3.70
N GLY A 81 -31.82 0.97 -3.10
CA GLY A 81 -31.18 0.00 -2.19
C GLY A 81 -31.60 -1.47 -2.23
N CYS A 82 -30.66 -2.31 -2.68
CA CYS A 82 -30.57 -3.71 -2.25
C CYS A 82 -29.12 -4.21 -2.44
N VAL A 83 -28.54 -4.77 -1.36
CA VAL A 83 -27.24 -5.43 -1.36
C VAL A 83 -27.41 -6.84 -1.92
N PRO A 84 -26.57 -7.32 -2.87
CA PRO A 84 -26.72 -8.67 -3.41
C PRO A 84 -26.34 -9.73 -2.37
N LYS A 85 -27.29 -10.64 -2.13
CA LYS A 85 -27.22 -11.75 -1.17
C LYS A 85 -26.38 -12.90 -1.78
N LEU A 86 -25.24 -13.21 -1.18
CA LEU A 86 -24.39 -14.34 -1.59
C LEU A 86 -25.03 -15.68 -1.15
N SER A 87 -25.35 -16.56 -2.10
CA SER A 87 -25.82 -17.92 -1.84
C SER A 87 -24.70 -18.79 -1.29
N ARG A 88 -24.81 -19.22 -0.03
CA ARG A 88 -23.94 -20.23 0.58
C ARG A 88 -24.56 -21.61 0.35
N HIS A 89 -24.02 -22.38 -0.57
CA HIS A 89 -24.26 -23.82 -0.62
C HIS A 89 -23.15 -24.53 0.17
N LEU A 90 -23.51 -25.09 1.32
CA LEU A 90 -22.74 -26.15 1.99
C LEU A 90 -23.54 -27.45 1.83
N PRO A 91 -22.92 -28.57 1.45
CA PRO A 91 -23.60 -29.86 1.51
C PRO A 91 -23.61 -30.36 2.96
N GLN A 92 -24.72 -30.92 3.41
CA GLN A 92 -24.81 -31.66 4.67
C GLN A 92 -24.91 -33.16 4.37
N PRO A 93 -24.35 -34.04 5.22
CA PRO A 93 -24.66 -35.47 5.26
C PRO A 93 -26.06 -35.73 5.82
#